data_AF-R1DLG9-F1
#
_entry.id   AF-R1DLG9-F1
#
_cell.length_a   1.000
_cell.length_b   1.000
_cell.length_c   1.000
_cell.angle_alpha   90.00
_cell.angle_beta   90.00
_cell.angle_gamma   90.00
#
_symmetry.space_group_name_H-M   'P 1'
#
loop_
_entity.id
_entity.type
_entity.pdbx_description
1 polymer ?
#
loop_
_entity_poly.entity_id
_entity_poly.type
_entity_poly.pdbx_seq_one_letter_code
_entity_poly.pdbx_strand_id
1 'polypeptide(L)'
;MRVVALAAVGAATVLWWSQSRRRRASVREQYEELAGSYNERWAAYVQATLNAFMSCASEPLRDLTAGDCVLDVGTGTGAVPRAILRSFPGLKLSAADLSESMIETGRHECPAVDFVVAPAESLPFASGSFAAATTLSSLHFWTDPEKGLREMHRCLKPGGRVVLSDWCHDFVVCKMCAWYLWLTPGHSKADWSILTSRDVNGMLTKAGFVDVAFTTYKVDARVFGRWWLPRWGMMAFVARKAEQGSCAVGRDSREGRKRERELPTTAGSLSARLPSSGLSTASRIPAAAADAFIAELLSCCGTLMQWKRSVDPESGQSKSFGFCDFATGEGVLRALRLLPAVRLGGADLMLKVDQKTHDFLKEYEPQRKAALAALKGTPSPADATQMLPGADEEKDPHATARLSEITQAWNATYAPEEKDKNAQGARGAR
;
A
#
# COMPACT_ATOMS: atom_id res chain seq x y z
N MET A 1 19.86 23.98 -30.64
CA MET A 1 18.72 24.45 -29.81
C MET A 1 17.79 23.32 -29.36
N ARG A 2 18.31 22.21 -28.79
CA ARG A 2 17.51 21.05 -28.33
C ARG A 2 17.79 20.62 -26.88
N VAL A 3 18.42 21.48 -26.08
CA VAL A 3 18.79 21.20 -24.68
C VAL A 3 17.91 21.97 -23.66
N VAL A 4 16.97 22.82 -24.13
CA VAL A 4 16.14 23.67 -23.26
C VAL A 4 14.76 23.04 -22.93
N ALA A 5 14.39 21.92 -23.54
CA ALA A 5 13.06 21.32 -23.35
C ALA A 5 12.93 20.37 -22.13
N LEU A 6 14.04 19.97 -21.48
CA LEU A 6 13.98 19.16 -20.26
C LEU A 6 13.74 19.99 -18.97
N ALA A 7 13.79 21.32 -19.06
CA ALA A 7 13.58 22.22 -17.92
C ALA A 7 12.11 22.67 -17.73
N ALA A 8 11.22 22.34 -18.69
CA ALA A 8 9.83 22.83 -18.67
C ALA A 8 8.87 21.95 -17.84
N VAL A 9 9.33 20.79 -17.35
CA VAL A 9 8.39 19.76 -16.88
C VAL A 9 8.03 19.98 -15.41
N GLY A 10 8.89 20.60 -14.58
CA GLY A 10 8.51 21.11 -13.26
C GLY A 10 7.67 22.39 -13.30
N ALA A 11 7.59 23.08 -14.45
CA ALA A 11 7.29 24.49 -14.49
C ALA A 11 5.88 24.88 -14.01
N ALA A 12 4.78 24.13 -14.20
CA ALA A 12 3.48 24.63 -13.70
C ALA A 12 3.35 24.57 -12.15
N THR A 13 3.93 23.55 -11.51
CA THR A 13 3.99 23.45 -10.04
C THR A 13 5.14 24.31 -9.48
N VAL A 14 6.27 24.40 -10.20
CA VAL A 14 7.46 25.20 -9.85
C VAL A 14 7.28 26.71 -10.16
N LEU A 15 6.45 27.10 -11.13
CA LEU A 15 6.13 28.50 -11.46
C LEU A 15 5.16 29.08 -10.42
N TRP A 16 4.27 28.28 -9.83
CA TRP A 16 3.50 28.72 -8.66
C TRP A 16 4.36 28.72 -7.38
N TRP A 17 5.22 27.72 -7.19
CA TRP A 17 6.26 27.73 -6.14
C TRP A 17 7.31 28.85 -6.29
N SER A 18 7.41 29.43 -7.48
CA SER A 18 8.17 30.63 -7.79
C SER A 18 7.41 31.91 -7.41
N GLN A 19 6.07 31.88 -7.43
CA GLN A 19 5.21 33.02 -7.08
C GLN A 19 4.90 33.13 -5.58
N SER A 20 4.93 32.03 -4.82
CA SER A 20 4.88 32.06 -3.34
C SER A 20 6.15 32.65 -2.68
N ARG A 21 7.17 33.02 -3.49
CA ARG A 21 8.46 33.60 -3.10
C ARG A 21 8.43 35.09 -2.71
N ARG A 22 7.44 35.51 -1.94
CA ARG A 22 7.64 36.68 -1.08
C ARG A 22 7.82 36.35 0.40
N ARG A 23 7.65 35.09 0.83
CA ARG A 23 7.93 34.65 2.21
C ARG A 23 8.54 33.25 2.25
N ARG A 24 9.53 33.02 3.12
CA ARG A 24 10.01 31.69 3.55
C ARG A 24 8.90 31.00 4.36
N ALA A 25 7.86 30.52 3.69
CA ALA A 25 6.74 29.88 4.36
C ALA A 25 7.13 28.47 4.83
N SER A 26 6.87 28.17 6.11
CA SER A 26 7.03 26.83 6.71
C SER A 26 6.13 25.79 6.02
N VAL A 27 6.44 24.49 6.17
CA VAL A 27 5.60 23.40 5.64
C VAL A 27 4.15 23.54 6.11
N ARG A 28 3.93 23.92 7.37
CA ARG A 28 2.59 24.20 7.91
C ARG A 28 1.86 25.25 7.07
N GLU A 29 2.45 26.43 6.90
CA GLU A 29 1.81 27.55 6.17
C GLU A 29 1.46 27.16 4.72
N GLN A 30 2.32 26.40 4.05
CA GLN A 30 2.04 25.93 2.69
C GLN A 30 0.83 24.99 2.64
N TYR A 31 0.70 24.09 3.62
CA TYR A 31 -0.40 23.14 3.68
C TYR A 31 -1.71 23.77 4.19
N GLU A 32 -1.64 24.80 5.05
CA GLU A 32 -2.79 25.65 5.38
C GLU A 32 -3.41 26.26 4.11
N GLU A 33 -2.58 26.88 3.26
CA GLU A 33 -3.03 27.51 2.01
C GLU A 33 -3.55 26.51 0.98
N LEU A 34 -2.98 25.29 0.96
CA LEU A 34 -3.34 24.26 -0.01
C LEU A 34 -4.63 23.50 0.35
N ALA A 35 -5.03 23.46 1.62
CA ALA A 35 -6.09 22.58 2.12
C ALA A 35 -7.37 22.62 1.26
N GLY A 36 -7.87 23.83 0.94
CA GLY A 36 -9.11 24.02 0.20
C GLY A 36 -9.12 23.48 -1.25
N SER A 37 -7.95 23.20 -1.84
CA SER A 37 -7.84 22.64 -3.20
C SER A 37 -7.03 21.34 -3.25
N TYR A 38 -6.56 20.83 -2.11
CA TYR A 38 -5.61 19.72 -2.04
C TYR A 38 -6.19 18.46 -2.66
N ASN A 39 -7.41 18.09 -2.27
CA ASN A 39 -8.06 16.86 -2.74
C ASN A 39 -8.33 16.89 -4.24
N GLU A 40 -8.77 18.01 -4.81
CA GLU A 40 -8.99 18.14 -6.25
C GLU A 40 -7.67 18.10 -7.02
N ARG A 41 -6.68 18.86 -6.55
CA ARG A 41 -5.38 19.00 -7.21
C ARG A 41 -4.55 17.73 -7.20
N TRP A 42 -4.62 16.96 -6.11
CA TRP A 42 -3.78 15.78 -5.89
C TRP A 42 -4.56 14.46 -5.91
N ALA A 43 -5.86 14.46 -6.26
CA ALA A 43 -6.74 13.28 -6.26
C ALA A 43 -6.07 12.03 -6.86
N ALA A 44 -5.55 12.12 -8.08
CA ALA A 44 -4.97 10.98 -8.77
C ALA A 44 -3.70 10.46 -8.08
N TYR A 45 -2.89 11.35 -7.53
CA TYR A 45 -1.67 10.99 -6.80
C TYR A 45 -2.01 10.34 -5.45
N VAL A 46 -2.90 10.96 -4.68
CA VAL A 46 -3.39 10.44 -3.40
C VAL A 46 -4.02 9.08 -3.61
N GLN A 47 -4.89 8.92 -4.60
CA GLN A 47 -5.55 7.65 -4.87
C GLN A 47 -4.55 6.54 -5.26
N ALA A 48 -3.59 6.83 -6.15
CA ALA A 48 -2.62 5.84 -6.57
C ALA A 48 -1.67 5.40 -5.44
N THR A 49 -1.21 6.35 -4.63
CA THR A 49 -0.36 6.06 -3.47
C THR A 49 -1.13 5.37 -2.35
N LEU A 50 -2.37 5.77 -2.08
CA LEU A 50 -3.27 5.14 -1.11
C LEU A 50 -3.57 3.68 -1.47
N ASN A 51 -3.83 3.37 -2.73
CA ASN A 51 -4.09 1.99 -3.16
C ASN A 51 -2.88 1.08 -2.93
N ALA A 52 -1.68 1.56 -3.27
CA ALA A 52 -0.44 0.85 -3.03
C ALA A 52 -0.17 0.72 -1.52
N PHE A 53 -0.40 1.78 -0.75
CA PHE A 53 -0.26 1.79 0.70
C PHE A 53 -1.20 0.77 1.37
N MET A 54 -2.48 0.77 1.01
CA MET A 54 -3.47 -0.16 1.57
C MET A 54 -3.14 -1.62 1.22
N SER A 55 -2.50 -1.87 0.07
CA SER A 55 -1.99 -3.20 -0.27
C SER A 55 -0.93 -3.68 0.72
N CYS A 56 -0.07 -2.78 1.23
CA CYS A 56 0.91 -3.09 2.28
C CYS A 56 0.30 -3.07 3.69
N ALA A 57 -0.70 -2.23 3.94
CA ALA A 57 -1.33 -2.08 5.25
C ALA A 57 -2.38 -3.16 5.55
N SER A 58 -2.92 -3.82 4.52
CA SER A 58 -4.01 -4.80 4.68
C SER A 58 -3.66 -5.95 5.61
N GLU A 59 -2.53 -6.64 5.40
CA GLU A 59 -2.08 -7.73 6.28
C GLU A 59 -1.84 -7.27 7.73
N PRO A 60 -1.05 -6.22 8.00
CA PRO A 60 -0.77 -5.81 9.38
C PRO A 60 -1.99 -5.25 10.12
N LEU A 61 -3.00 -4.77 9.40
CA LEU A 61 -4.26 -4.30 10.00
C LEU A 61 -5.32 -5.41 10.11
N ARG A 62 -5.21 -6.50 9.34
CA ARG A 62 -6.19 -7.62 9.34
C ARG A 62 -6.23 -8.36 10.66
N ASP A 63 -5.12 -8.40 11.39
CA ASP A 63 -5.01 -9.07 12.69
C ASP A 63 -5.60 -8.23 13.84
N LEU A 64 -6.04 -6.99 13.57
CA LEU A 64 -6.66 -6.13 14.57
C LEU A 64 -8.15 -6.48 14.77
N THR A 65 -8.62 -6.28 16.00
CA THR A 65 -10.00 -6.60 16.39
C THR A 65 -10.87 -5.35 16.43
N ALA A 66 -12.20 -5.54 16.38
CA ALA A 66 -13.12 -4.42 16.54
C ALA A 66 -12.88 -3.69 17.87
N GLY A 67 -12.75 -2.37 17.81
CA GLY A 67 -12.42 -1.51 18.95
C GLY A 67 -10.94 -1.20 19.11
N ASP A 68 -10.03 -1.90 18.41
CA ASP A 68 -8.62 -1.52 18.39
C ASP A 68 -8.43 -0.14 17.78
N CYS A 69 -7.50 0.61 18.38
CA CYS A 69 -7.19 1.97 17.98
C CYS A 69 -6.00 1.98 17.02
N VAL A 70 -6.14 2.68 15.90
CA VAL A 70 -5.10 2.92 14.90
C VAL A 70 -4.82 4.42 14.82
N LEU A 71 -3.55 4.77 14.78
CA LEU A 71 -3.08 6.15 14.66
C LEU A 71 -2.58 6.42 13.24
N ASP A 72 -3.05 7.48 12.57
CA ASP A 72 -2.43 7.99 11.35
C ASP A 72 -1.66 9.29 11.63
N VAL A 73 -0.41 9.40 11.19
CA VAL A 73 0.47 10.56 11.44
C VAL A 73 0.82 11.25 10.13
N GLY A 74 0.56 12.56 10.06
CA GLY A 74 0.63 13.32 8.82
C GLY A 74 -0.56 13.03 7.91
N THR A 75 -1.77 13.05 8.49
CA THR A 75 -2.97 12.54 7.82
C THR A 75 -3.48 13.39 6.66
N GLY A 76 -3.06 14.66 6.59
CA GLY A 76 -3.62 15.65 5.66
C GLY A 76 -5.15 15.72 5.81
N THR A 77 -5.86 15.53 4.69
CA THR A 77 -7.33 15.51 4.64
C THR A 77 -7.94 14.15 5.06
N GLY A 78 -7.17 13.26 5.67
CA GLY A 78 -7.68 12.00 6.22
C GLY A 78 -7.95 10.90 5.19
N ALA A 79 -7.20 10.86 4.08
CA ALA A 79 -7.39 9.82 3.04
C ALA A 79 -7.10 8.40 3.56
N VAL A 80 -6.03 8.23 4.33
CA VAL A 80 -5.63 6.95 4.95
C VAL A 80 -6.65 6.47 5.98
N PRO A 81 -7.01 7.22 7.04
CA PRO A 81 -7.95 6.73 8.05
C PRO A 81 -9.33 6.43 7.46
N ARG A 82 -9.79 7.18 6.45
CA ARG A 82 -11.02 6.85 5.70
C ARG A 82 -10.94 5.51 4.99
N ALA A 83 -9.83 5.23 4.30
CA ALA A 83 -9.65 3.96 3.62
C ALA A 83 -9.61 2.79 4.61
N ILE A 84 -8.92 2.97 5.74
CA ILE A 84 -8.88 1.97 6.82
C ILE A 84 -10.29 1.69 7.35
N LEU A 85 -11.07 2.71 7.69
CA LEU A 85 -12.44 2.53 8.19
C LEU A 85 -13.37 1.83 7.19
N ARG A 86 -13.19 2.08 5.88
CA ARG A 86 -13.95 1.39 4.83
C ARG A 86 -13.59 -0.09 4.73
N SER A 87 -12.31 -0.43 4.85
CA SER A 87 -11.83 -1.82 4.75
C SER A 87 -12.01 -2.62 6.03
N PHE A 88 -11.95 -1.96 7.19
CA PHE A 88 -12.00 -2.56 8.52
C PHE A 88 -13.04 -1.86 9.40
N PRO A 89 -14.34 -2.05 9.10
CA PRO A 89 -15.42 -1.42 9.85
C PRO A 89 -15.44 -1.97 11.28
N GLY A 90 -15.00 -1.15 12.25
CA GLY A 90 -14.90 -1.52 13.65
C GLY A 90 -13.62 -1.03 14.33
N LEU A 91 -12.59 -0.67 13.55
CA LEU A 91 -11.41 0.01 14.10
C LEU A 91 -11.76 1.44 14.52
N LYS A 92 -11.06 1.95 15.54
CA LYS A 92 -11.13 3.34 15.96
C LYS A 92 -9.90 4.07 15.41
N LEU A 93 -10.09 5.20 14.75
CA LEU A 93 -9.01 5.93 14.10
C LEU A 93 -8.80 7.26 14.81
N SER A 94 -7.56 7.51 15.23
CA SER A 94 -7.08 8.85 15.56
C SER A 94 -6.10 9.30 14.48
N ALA A 95 -6.11 10.58 14.15
CA ALA A 95 -5.29 11.10 13.05
C ALA A 95 -4.67 12.45 13.43
N ALA A 96 -3.36 12.57 13.27
CA ALA A 96 -2.59 13.76 13.62
C ALA A 96 -2.02 14.43 12.36
N ASP A 97 -2.10 15.76 12.30
CA ASP A 97 -1.40 16.56 11.28
C ASP A 97 -0.95 17.89 11.87
N LEU A 98 0.08 18.49 11.28
CA LEU A 98 0.62 19.78 11.71
C LEU A 98 -0.29 20.95 11.29
N SER A 99 -1.12 20.76 10.26
CA SER A 99 -2.00 21.78 9.68
C SER A 99 -3.45 21.68 10.18
N GLU A 100 -3.97 22.80 10.68
CA GLU A 100 -5.34 22.94 11.14
C GLU A 100 -6.35 22.89 9.98
N SER A 101 -6.10 23.58 8.87
CA SER A 101 -7.01 23.56 7.72
C SER A 101 -7.14 22.18 7.08
N MET A 102 -6.05 21.40 7.07
CA MET A 102 -6.08 20.00 6.61
C MET A 102 -6.95 19.12 7.50
N ILE A 103 -6.80 19.29 8.83
CA ILE A 103 -7.60 18.59 9.84
C ILE A 103 -9.07 18.99 9.76
N GLU A 104 -9.39 20.27 9.54
CA GLU A 104 -10.77 20.74 9.38
C GLU A 104 -11.45 20.09 8.17
N THR A 105 -10.73 20.02 7.04
CA THR A 105 -11.18 19.31 5.85
C THR A 105 -11.41 17.81 6.15
N GLY A 106 -10.45 17.18 6.83
CA GLY A 106 -10.55 15.77 7.24
C GLY A 106 -11.75 15.48 8.13
N ARG A 107 -12.03 16.34 9.11
CA ARG A 107 -13.21 16.23 10.00
C ARG A 107 -14.51 16.32 9.22
N HIS A 108 -14.60 17.22 8.25
CA HIS A 108 -15.78 17.35 7.40
C HIS A 108 -15.97 16.09 6.52
N GLU A 109 -14.88 15.55 5.97
CA GLU A 109 -14.94 14.38 5.08
C GLU A 109 -15.12 13.04 5.82
N CYS A 110 -14.73 12.95 7.09
CA CYS A 110 -14.92 11.75 7.91
C CYS A 110 -15.06 12.07 9.41
N PRO A 111 -16.27 12.39 9.88
CA PRO A 111 -16.53 12.68 11.30
C PRO A 111 -16.26 11.52 12.26
N ALA A 112 -16.10 10.29 11.74
CA ALA A 112 -15.83 9.09 12.54
C ALA A 112 -14.37 8.98 13.01
N VAL A 113 -13.47 9.82 12.51
CA VAL A 113 -12.04 9.84 12.86
C VAL A 113 -11.80 10.93 13.90
N ASP A 114 -11.03 10.60 14.95
CA ASP A 114 -10.60 11.56 15.97
C ASP A 114 -9.36 12.33 15.50
N PHE A 115 -9.60 13.53 14.96
CA PHE A 115 -8.54 14.37 14.39
C PHE A 115 -7.93 15.34 15.39
N VAL A 116 -6.60 15.41 15.45
CA VAL A 116 -5.83 16.31 16.30
C VAL A 116 -4.78 17.10 15.52
N VAL A 117 -4.60 18.37 15.87
CA VAL A 117 -3.51 19.19 15.34
C VAL A 117 -2.27 18.95 16.21
N ALA A 118 -1.26 18.27 15.67
CA ALA A 118 -0.02 17.98 16.37
C ALA A 118 1.14 17.71 15.40
N PRO A 119 2.37 18.14 15.71
CA PRO A 119 3.56 17.67 15.01
C PRO A 119 3.80 16.18 15.27
N ALA A 120 4.37 15.48 14.29
CA ALA A 120 4.73 14.07 14.41
C ALA A 120 5.73 13.82 15.56
N GLU A 121 6.57 14.82 15.85
CA GLU A 121 7.62 14.78 16.87
C GLU A 121 7.12 15.00 18.30
N SER A 122 5.82 15.27 18.51
CA SER A 122 5.22 15.46 19.84
C SER A 122 3.73 15.15 19.80
N LEU A 123 3.40 13.85 19.79
CA LEU A 123 2.03 13.39 19.65
C LEU A 123 1.29 13.44 21.00
N PRO A 124 0.07 14.01 21.07
CA PRO A 124 -0.68 14.20 22.32
C PRO A 124 -1.43 12.93 22.77
N PHE A 125 -0.81 11.76 22.58
CA PHE A 125 -1.39 10.47 22.96
C PHE A 125 -0.56 9.78 24.03
N ALA A 126 -1.20 8.98 24.88
CA ALA A 126 -0.50 8.19 25.89
C ALA A 126 0.31 7.06 25.24
N SER A 127 1.37 6.62 25.93
CA SER A 127 2.16 5.48 25.49
C SER A 127 1.33 4.20 25.45
N GLY A 128 1.52 3.35 24.44
CA GLY A 128 0.79 2.07 24.38
C GLY A 128 -0.71 2.18 24.09
N SER A 129 -1.16 3.26 23.45
CA SER A 129 -2.59 3.48 23.16
C SER A 129 -3.06 2.78 21.89
N PHE A 130 -2.19 2.59 20.91
CA PHE A 130 -2.58 2.14 19.56
C PHE A 130 -2.05 0.75 19.23
N ALA A 131 -2.87 -0.06 18.56
CA ALA A 131 -2.46 -1.36 18.06
C ALA A 131 -1.65 -1.25 16.75
N ALA A 132 -1.92 -0.23 15.94
CA ALA A 132 -1.12 0.09 14.77
C ALA A 132 -0.97 1.60 14.56
N ALA A 133 0.08 1.98 13.82
CA ALA A 133 0.34 3.35 13.41
C ALA A 133 0.67 3.42 11.92
N THR A 134 0.10 4.39 11.21
CA THR A 134 0.25 4.58 9.78
C THR A 134 0.82 5.95 9.43
N THR A 135 1.52 6.05 8.31
CA THR A 135 1.86 7.35 7.70
C THR A 135 2.10 7.17 6.19
N LEU A 136 1.58 8.10 5.39
CA LEU A 136 1.69 8.06 3.93
C LEU A 136 2.12 9.44 3.41
N SER A 137 3.24 9.48 2.67
CA SER A 137 3.73 10.69 1.99
C SER A 137 3.91 11.90 2.92
N SER A 138 4.34 11.66 4.16
CA SER A 138 4.53 12.71 5.18
C SER A 138 5.94 12.75 5.78
N LEU A 139 6.63 11.61 5.91
CA LEU A 139 7.90 11.47 6.63
C LEU A 139 8.98 12.43 6.10
N HIS A 140 9.04 12.66 4.78
CA HIS A 140 10.01 13.57 4.15
C HIS A 140 9.85 15.06 4.53
N PHE A 141 8.71 15.42 5.16
CA PHE A 141 8.43 16.75 5.68
C PHE A 141 8.76 16.94 7.17
N TRP A 142 9.04 15.86 7.89
CA TRP A 142 9.26 15.95 9.33
C TRP A 142 10.61 16.61 9.61
N THR A 143 10.64 17.48 10.60
CA THR A 143 11.87 18.20 10.96
C THR A 143 12.87 17.26 11.62
N ASP A 144 12.38 16.32 12.42
CA ASP A 144 13.15 15.21 12.99
C ASP A 144 12.41 13.88 12.77
N PRO A 145 12.62 13.21 11.61
CA PRO A 145 12.00 11.93 11.30
C PRO A 145 12.27 10.84 12.35
N GLU A 146 13.48 10.83 12.93
CA GLU A 146 13.82 9.86 13.99
C GLU A 146 12.99 10.09 15.26
N LYS A 147 12.78 11.35 15.65
CA LYS A 147 11.93 11.69 16.80
C LYS A 147 10.47 11.38 16.53
N GLY A 148 9.96 11.67 15.32
CA GLY A 148 8.58 11.30 14.95
C GLY A 148 8.36 9.79 14.98
N LEU A 149 9.30 9.00 14.45
CA LEU A 149 9.23 7.54 14.52
C LEU A 149 9.31 7.02 15.97
N ARG A 150 10.10 7.65 16.84
CA ARG A 150 10.09 7.34 18.29
C ARG A 150 8.76 7.64 18.95
N GLU A 151 8.09 8.73 18.59
CA GLU A 151 6.75 9.06 19.09
C GLU A 151 5.70 8.05 18.61
N MET A 152 5.74 7.64 17.34
CA MET A 152 4.91 6.54 16.85
C MET A 152 5.17 5.24 17.64
N HIS A 153 6.44 4.88 17.82
CA HIS A 153 6.83 3.71 18.62
C HIS A 153 6.34 3.81 20.07
N ARG A 154 6.42 4.99 20.70
CA ARG A 154 5.92 5.23 22.06
C ARG A 154 4.40 4.99 22.14
N CYS A 155 3.65 5.52 21.18
CA CYS A 155 2.20 5.43 21.12
C CYS A 155 1.69 4.00 20.86
N LEU A 156 2.50 3.13 20.24
CA LEU A 156 2.14 1.73 19.98
C LEU A 156 2.14 0.86 21.25
N LYS A 157 1.15 -0.03 21.36
CA LYS A 157 1.13 -1.17 22.29
C LYS A 157 2.34 -2.09 22.02
N PRO A 158 2.85 -2.84 23.01
CA PRO A 158 3.77 -3.95 22.75
C PRO A 158 3.19 -4.90 21.69
N GLY A 159 4.00 -5.34 20.73
CA GLY A 159 3.54 -6.13 19.59
C GLY A 159 2.83 -5.33 18.49
N GLY A 160 2.56 -4.04 18.70
CA GLY A 160 1.90 -3.18 17.72
C GLY A 160 2.74 -2.95 16.47
N ARG A 161 2.08 -2.64 15.35
CA ARG A 161 2.73 -2.53 14.02
C ARG A 161 2.77 -1.09 13.52
N VAL A 162 3.83 -0.73 12.79
CA VAL A 162 3.89 0.49 12.00
C VAL A 162 3.86 0.15 10.53
N VAL A 163 3.07 0.89 9.76
CA VAL A 163 3.06 0.83 8.29
C VAL A 163 3.33 2.22 7.77
N LEU A 164 4.41 2.39 7.02
CA LEU A 164 4.76 3.69 6.46
C LEU A 164 5.04 3.57 4.97
N SER A 165 4.69 4.60 4.22
CA SER A 165 5.10 4.70 2.83
C SER A 165 5.44 6.13 2.44
N ASP A 166 6.54 6.28 1.70
CA ASP A 166 7.01 7.58 1.25
C ASP A 166 7.83 7.47 -0.04
N TRP A 167 8.28 8.61 -0.56
CA TRP A 167 9.15 8.74 -1.70
C TRP A 167 10.49 8.06 -1.44
N CYS A 168 11.01 7.37 -2.44
CA CYS A 168 12.23 6.59 -2.28
C CYS A 168 13.37 7.20 -3.09
N HIS A 169 14.37 7.77 -2.41
CA HIS A 169 15.53 8.38 -3.04
C HIS A 169 16.43 7.37 -3.77
N ASP A 170 16.22 6.05 -3.64
CA ASP A 170 17.02 5.05 -4.33
C ASP A 170 16.75 5.03 -5.84
N PHE A 171 15.56 5.49 -6.27
CA PHE A 171 15.20 5.58 -7.68
C PHE A 171 15.87 6.77 -8.37
N VAL A 172 16.46 6.51 -9.54
CA VAL A 172 17.13 7.54 -10.35
C VAL A 172 16.25 8.76 -10.61
N VAL A 173 14.95 8.55 -10.87
CA VAL A 173 13.99 9.65 -11.08
C VAL A 173 13.89 10.57 -9.86
N CYS A 174 13.82 9.98 -8.67
CA CYS A 174 13.75 10.72 -7.41
C CYS A 174 15.07 11.44 -7.12
N LYS A 175 16.22 10.82 -7.41
CA LYS A 175 17.55 11.47 -7.32
C LYS A 175 17.67 12.68 -8.25
N MET A 176 17.23 12.52 -9.50
CA MET A 176 17.25 13.60 -10.49
C MET A 176 16.32 14.75 -10.09
N CYS A 177 15.14 14.44 -9.53
CA CYS A 177 14.25 15.46 -9.01
C CYS A 177 14.84 16.18 -7.78
N ALA A 178 15.40 15.43 -6.82
CA ALA A 178 16.09 16.01 -5.67
C ALA A 178 17.25 16.93 -6.09
N TRP A 179 18.05 16.50 -7.07
CA TRP A 179 19.13 17.29 -7.65
C TRP A 179 18.62 18.56 -8.36
N TYR A 180 17.53 18.45 -9.14
CA TYR A 180 16.91 19.61 -9.78
C TYR A 180 16.37 20.61 -8.76
N LEU A 181 15.68 20.13 -7.72
CA LEU A 181 15.18 20.97 -6.63
C LEU A 181 16.34 21.66 -5.90
N TRP A 182 17.46 20.95 -5.69
CA TRP A 182 18.68 21.50 -5.10
C TRP A 182 19.29 22.65 -5.92
N LEU A 183 19.27 22.56 -7.26
CA LEU A 183 19.76 23.61 -8.14
C LEU A 183 18.83 24.82 -8.25
N THR A 184 17.60 24.71 -7.76
CA THR A 184 16.60 25.76 -7.92
C THR A 184 16.72 26.75 -6.74
N PRO A 185 17.09 28.03 -6.97
CA PRO A 185 17.35 28.99 -5.90
C PRO A 185 16.16 29.08 -4.93
N GLY A 186 16.39 29.00 -3.62
CA GLY A 186 15.33 29.07 -2.60
C GLY A 186 14.91 27.74 -1.97
N HIS A 187 15.40 26.60 -2.45
CA HIS A 187 15.25 25.31 -1.77
C HIS A 187 16.49 25.07 -0.90
N SER A 188 16.34 25.13 0.43
CA SER A 188 17.43 24.71 1.31
C SER A 188 17.40 23.19 1.45
N LYS A 189 18.56 22.59 1.78
CA LYS A 189 18.69 21.14 2.04
C LYS A 189 17.78 20.67 3.20
N ALA A 190 17.27 21.60 4.01
CA ALA A 190 16.46 21.33 5.19
C ALA A 190 14.95 21.24 4.92
N ASP A 191 14.48 21.71 3.76
CA ASP A 191 13.04 21.78 3.48
C ASP A 191 12.48 20.48 2.87
N TRP A 192 13.35 19.63 2.31
CA TRP A 192 12.97 18.41 1.59
C TRP A 192 14.06 17.34 1.69
N SER A 193 13.89 16.37 2.60
CA SER A 193 14.77 15.20 2.64
C SER A 193 14.05 13.99 2.05
N ILE A 194 14.18 13.78 0.74
CA ILE A 194 13.78 12.49 0.17
C ILE A 194 14.78 11.46 0.72
N LEU A 195 14.29 10.58 1.58
CA LEU A 195 15.13 9.61 2.29
C LEU A 195 15.41 8.39 1.41
N THR A 196 16.57 7.77 1.62
CA THR A 196 16.83 6.45 1.04
C THR A 196 16.14 5.36 1.85
N SER A 197 15.97 4.16 1.27
CA SER A 197 15.46 3.02 2.04
C SER A 197 16.38 2.66 3.22
N ARG A 198 17.69 2.80 3.04
CA ARG A 198 18.68 2.57 4.09
C ARG A 198 18.51 3.53 5.26
N ASP A 199 18.26 4.81 4.98
CA ASP A 199 18.05 5.83 6.00
C ASP A 199 16.82 5.47 6.83
N VAL A 200 15.67 5.25 6.19
CA VAL A 200 14.42 4.94 6.88
C VAL A 200 14.51 3.63 7.66
N ASN A 201 15.12 2.58 7.09
CA ASN A 201 15.37 1.34 7.82
C ASN A 201 16.20 1.58 9.08
N GLY A 202 17.29 2.36 8.98
CA GLY A 202 18.13 2.71 10.11
C GLY A 202 17.39 3.51 11.18
N MET A 203 16.53 4.45 10.78
CA MET A 203 15.72 5.26 11.70
C MET A 203 14.67 4.40 12.43
N LEU A 204 14.01 3.47 11.72
CA LEU A 204 13.08 2.51 12.33
C LEU A 204 13.77 1.65 13.39
N THR A 205 14.94 1.08 13.07
CA THR A 205 15.71 0.26 14.02
C THR A 205 16.14 1.10 15.24
N LYS A 206 16.63 2.33 15.04
CA LYS A 206 16.99 3.24 16.14
C LYS A 206 15.80 3.64 17.00
N ALA A 207 14.61 3.75 16.42
CA ALA A 207 13.38 4.06 17.14
C ALA A 207 12.87 2.87 17.99
N GLY A 208 13.47 1.68 17.83
CA GLY A 208 13.13 0.49 18.60
C GLY A 208 12.24 -0.52 17.86
N PHE A 209 11.97 -0.29 16.57
CA PHE A 209 11.22 -1.25 15.76
C PHE A 209 12.09 -2.47 15.39
N VAL A 210 11.44 -3.63 15.39
CA VAL A 210 11.98 -4.94 15.00
C VAL A 210 11.20 -5.48 13.80
N ASP A 211 11.68 -6.58 13.22
CA ASP A 211 11.02 -7.28 12.10
C ASP A 211 10.71 -6.34 10.91
N VAL A 212 11.66 -5.46 10.59
CA VAL A 212 11.49 -4.44 9.54
C VAL A 212 11.46 -5.10 8.17
N ALA A 213 10.29 -5.12 7.56
CA ALA A 213 10.07 -5.52 6.17
C ALA A 213 10.02 -4.28 5.27
N PHE A 214 10.58 -4.40 4.07
CA PHE A 214 10.71 -3.31 3.12
C PHE A 214 10.30 -3.74 1.71
N THR A 215 9.56 -2.87 1.03
CA THR A 215 9.24 -3.00 -0.38
C THR A 215 9.34 -1.66 -1.10
N THR A 216 9.58 -1.72 -2.40
CA THR A 216 9.52 -0.54 -3.28
C THR A 216 8.49 -0.74 -4.37
N TYR A 217 7.82 0.33 -4.75
CA TYR A 217 6.88 0.32 -5.85
C TYR A 217 6.98 1.60 -6.66
N LYS A 218 6.35 1.63 -7.82
CA LYS A 218 6.37 2.79 -8.71
C LYS A 218 4.95 3.28 -8.97
N VAL A 219 4.74 4.58 -8.87
CA VAL A 219 3.47 5.23 -9.23
C VAL A 219 3.61 5.85 -10.62
N ASP A 220 2.59 5.67 -11.44
CA ASP A 220 2.59 6.20 -12.81
C ASP A 220 2.62 7.73 -12.79
N ALA A 221 3.55 8.36 -13.52
CA ALA A 221 3.67 9.81 -13.53
C ALA A 221 2.48 10.53 -14.19
N ARG A 222 1.58 9.78 -14.86
CA ARG A 222 0.27 10.27 -15.29
C ARG A 222 -0.57 10.83 -14.14
N VAL A 223 -0.34 10.40 -12.89
CA VAL A 223 -1.00 10.98 -11.71
C VAL A 223 -0.65 12.45 -11.47
N PHE A 224 0.45 12.93 -12.06
CA PHE A 224 0.86 14.34 -12.07
C PHE A 224 0.45 15.06 -13.36
N GLY A 225 -0.42 14.47 -14.17
CA GLY A 225 -0.86 15.03 -15.46
C GLY A 225 0.21 15.03 -16.55
N ARG A 226 1.29 14.26 -16.41
CA ARG A 226 2.49 14.34 -17.26
C ARG A 226 2.85 12.95 -17.82
N TRP A 227 2.21 12.60 -18.94
CA TRP A 227 2.31 11.27 -19.58
C TRP A 227 3.71 10.88 -20.09
N TRP A 228 4.61 11.85 -20.25
CA TRP A 228 5.96 11.64 -20.77
C TRP A 228 7.03 11.47 -19.67
N LEU A 229 6.65 11.53 -18.39
CA LEU A 229 7.59 11.36 -17.29
C LEU A 229 7.78 9.88 -16.90
N PRO A 230 8.98 9.50 -16.46
CA PRO A 230 9.22 8.17 -15.90
C PRO A 230 8.46 8.00 -14.58
N ARG A 231 8.06 6.75 -14.27
CA ARG A 231 7.31 6.43 -13.05
C ARG A 231 8.04 6.88 -11.78
N TRP A 232 7.28 7.42 -10.83
CA TRP A 232 7.80 7.93 -9.55
C TRP A 232 8.08 6.79 -8.59
N GLY A 233 9.22 6.83 -7.90
CA GLY A 233 9.65 5.77 -6.99
C GLY A 233 9.14 5.99 -5.56
N MET A 234 8.47 4.98 -5.02
CA MET A 234 7.97 4.94 -3.66
C MET A 234 8.58 3.75 -2.91
N MET A 235 8.55 3.82 -1.59
CA MET A 235 8.86 2.71 -0.70
C MET A 235 7.79 2.57 0.37
N ALA A 236 7.64 1.35 0.89
CA ALA A 236 6.85 1.07 2.06
C ALA A 236 7.63 0.19 3.03
N PHE A 237 7.40 0.42 4.32
CA PHE A 237 7.91 -0.42 5.40
C PHE A 237 6.76 -0.89 6.27
N VAL A 238 6.91 -2.11 6.76
CA VAL A 238 6.12 -2.66 7.86
C VAL A 238 7.12 -3.09 8.94
N ALA A 239 6.89 -2.67 10.17
CA ALA A 239 7.74 -3.06 11.29
C ALA A 239 6.91 -3.23 12.57
N ARG A 240 7.48 -3.89 13.57
CA ARG A 240 6.79 -4.21 14.83
C ARG A 240 7.48 -3.59 16.02
N LYS A 241 6.72 -3.20 17.04
CA LYS A 241 7.24 -2.92 18.37
C LYS A 241 7.42 -4.24 19.12
N ALA A 242 8.61 -4.49 19.66
CA ALA A 242 8.88 -5.71 20.42
C ALA A 242 7.90 -5.89 21.61
N GLU A 243 7.60 -7.13 21.95
CA GLU A 243 6.81 -7.45 23.14
C GLU A 243 7.64 -7.21 24.41
N GLN A 244 6.98 -6.77 25.48
CA GLN A 244 7.64 -6.60 26.78
C GLN A 244 8.01 -7.98 27.32
N GLY A 245 9.30 -8.32 27.27
CA GLY A 245 9.84 -9.60 27.74
C GLY A 245 10.87 -10.24 26.80
N SER A 246 10.98 -9.81 25.54
CA SER A 246 11.94 -10.40 24.58
C SER A 246 13.35 -9.80 24.62
N CYS A 247 13.63 -8.84 25.50
CA CYS A 247 14.95 -8.22 25.66
C CYS A 247 15.66 -8.73 26.91
N ALA A 248 16.20 -9.95 26.85
CA ALA A 248 17.21 -10.40 27.80
C ALA A 248 18.17 -11.42 27.17
N VAL A 249 19.06 -11.00 26.27
CA VAL A 249 20.41 -11.58 26.18
C VAL A 249 21.42 -10.48 25.81
N GLY A 250 22.20 -10.08 26.82
CA GLY A 250 23.64 -9.85 26.73
C GLY A 250 24.17 -8.68 25.89
N ARG A 251 24.37 -7.53 26.54
CA ARG A 251 25.59 -6.74 26.29
C ARG A 251 26.77 -7.58 26.77
N ASP A 252 27.67 -7.97 25.88
CA ASP A 252 29.08 -7.89 26.21
C ASP A 252 29.91 -7.53 24.98
N SER A 253 30.90 -6.70 25.26
CA SER A 253 31.72 -5.99 24.30
C SER A 253 33.13 -6.55 24.35
N ARG A 254 33.73 -6.70 23.16
CA ARG A 254 35.13 -7.11 22.90
C ARG A 254 35.35 -8.62 22.85
N GLU A 255 35.20 -9.19 21.65
CA GLU A 255 36.21 -10.04 20.99
C GLU A 255 35.66 -10.50 19.62
N GLY A 256 36.54 -10.69 18.63
CA GLY A 256 36.17 -11.38 17.40
C GLY A 256 36.15 -10.55 16.11
N ARG A 257 37.17 -9.72 15.88
CA ARG A 257 37.61 -9.47 14.49
C ARG A 257 38.06 -10.82 13.91
N LYS A 258 37.51 -11.19 12.75
CA LYS A 258 37.71 -12.43 11.96
C LYS A 258 36.82 -13.62 12.35
N ARG A 259 35.70 -13.76 11.63
CA ARG A 259 35.28 -14.99 10.91
C ARG A 259 33.95 -14.71 10.19
N GLU A 260 34.02 -14.49 8.88
CA GLU A 260 32.93 -14.88 7.99
C GLU A 260 32.74 -16.38 8.16
N ARG A 261 31.64 -16.78 8.79
CA ARG A 261 31.08 -18.13 8.71
C ARG A 261 29.60 -17.97 8.45
N GLU A 262 29.20 -18.60 7.35
CA GLU A 262 27.83 -18.78 6.92
C GLU A 262 26.95 -19.19 8.11
N LEU A 263 25.92 -18.39 8.39
CA LEU A 263 24.81 -18.80 9.24
C LEU A 263 23.91 -19.75 8.44
N PRO A 264 23.45 -20.87 9.03
CA PRO A 264 22.59 -21.82 8.35
C PRO A 264 21.24 -21.17 8.03
N THR A 265 20.92 -21.16 6.74
CA THR A 265 19.61 -20.86 6.18
C THR A 265 18.58 -21.86 6.75
N THR A 266 17.74 -21.47 7.69
CA THR A 266 16.48 -22.20 8.01
C THR A 266 15.57 -21.42 8.95
N ALA A 267 14.68 -20.62 8.35
CA ALA A 267 13.27 -20.45 8.74
C ALA A 267 12.64 -19.61 7.60
N GLY A 268 12.03 -20.29 6.64
CA GLY A 268 11.52 -19.67 5.41
C GLY A 268 10.49 -18.59 5.73
N SER A 269 10.82 -17.35 5.37
CA SER A 269 9.86 -16.27 5.32
C SER A 269 8.75 -16.64 4.33
N LEU A 270 7.49 -16.52 4.75
CA LEU A 270 6.31 -16.60 3.86
C LEU A 270 6.37 -15.56 2.72
N SER A 271 7.32 -14.62 2.76
CA SER A 271 7.62 -13.61 1.74
C SER A 271 8.65 -14.07 0.69
N ALA A 272 8.65 -15.35 0.28
CA ALA A 272 9.43 -15.74 -0.89
C ALA A 272 8.92 -14.96 -2.12
N ARG A 273 9.76 -14.04 -2.60
CA ARG A 273 9.49 -13.24 -3.80
C ARG A 273 9.48 -14.16 -5.02
N LEU A 274 8.52 -13.94 -5.92
CA LEU A 274 8.50 -14.61 -7.21
C LEU A 274 9.80 -14.32 -7.99
N PRO A 275 10.31 -15.30 -8.76
CA PRO A 275 11.43 -15.05 -9.65
C PRO A 275 11.08 -13.92 -10.61
N SER A 276 12.04 -13.03 -10.91
CA SER A 276 11.86 -11.84 -11.75
C SER A 276 11.46 -12.10 -13.22
N SER A 277 11.10 -13.34 -13.57
CA SER A 277 10.71 -13.78 -14.91
C SER A 277 9.47 -14.67 -14.97
N GLY A 278 8.77 -14.90 -13.84
CA GLY A 278 7.49 -15.61 -13.85
C GLY A 278 6.36 -14.69 -14.32
N LEU A 279 5.51 -15.17 -15.23
CA LEU A 279 4.44 -14.38 -15.84
C LEU A 279 3.07 -15.02 -15.55
N SER A 280 2.16 -14.25 -14.96
CA SER A 280 0.75 -14.65 -14.86
C SER A 280 -0.11 -13.92 -15.88
N THR A 281 -1.08 -14.61 -16.46
CA THR A 281 -1.98 -14.10 -17.50
C THR A 281 -3.41 -14.17 -16.99
N ALA A 282 -4.03 -13.01 -16.75
CA ALA A 282 -5.47 -12.94 -16.51
C ALA A 282 -6.20 -12.97 -17.87
N SER A 283 -7.23 -13.77 -17.99
CA SER A 283 -7.94 -14.04 -19.26
C SER A 283 -9.44 -14.12 -19.06
N ARG A 284 -10.19 -14.08 -20.18
CA ARG A 284 -11.67 -14.03 -20.24
C ARG A 284 -12.26 -12.73 -19.69
N ILE A 285 -11.55 -11.63 -19.94
CA ILE A 285 -11.94 -10.30 -19.51
C ILE A 285 -12.94 -9.71 -20.53
N PRO A 286 -14.14 -9.27 -20.11
CA PRO A 286 -15.09 -8.60 -20.99
C PRO A 286 -14.51 -7.30 -21.57
N ALA A 287 -14.83 -7.00 -22.84
CA ALA A 287 -14.39 -5.76 -23.49
C ALA A 287 -14.88 -4.49 -22.75
N ALA A 288 -16.06 -4.56 -22.13
CA ALA A 288 -16.64 -3.47 -21.33
C ALA A 288 -15.94 -3.26 -19.97
N ALA A 289 -15.19 -4.24 -19.47
CA ALA A 289 -14.52 -4.11 -18.18
C ALA A 289 -13.32 -3.17 -18.33
N ALA A 290 -13.26 -2.09 -17.54
CA ALA A 290 -12.13 -1.17 -17.54
C ALA A 290 -10.86 -1.81 -16.93
N ASP A 291 -9.68 -1.34 -17.33
CA ASP A 291 -8.41 -1.86 -16.81
C ASP A 291 -8.24 -1.65 -15.31
N ALA A 292 -8.66 -0.50 -14.79
CA ALA A 292 -8.61 -0.18 -13.36
C ALA A 292 -9.48 -1.14 -12.53
N PHE A 293 -10.65 -1.53 -13.06
CA PHE A 293 -11.55 -2.48 -12.43
C PHE A 293 -10.93 -3.88 -12.33
N ILE A 294 -10.28 -4.35 -13.39
CA ILE A 294 -9.57 -5.64 -13.35
C ILE A 294 -8.38 -5.60 -12.39
N ALA A 295 -7.66 -4.48 -12.33
CA ALA A 295 -6.59 -4.30 -11.35
C ALA A 295 -7.12 -4.39 -9.90
N GLU A 296 -8.29 -3.79 -9.62
CA GLU A 296 -8.94 -3.88 -8.32
C GLU A 296 -9.30 -5.33 -7.95
N LEU A 297 -9.93 -6.08 -8.87
CA LEU A 297 -10.23 -7.50 -8.66
C LEU A 297 -8.97 -8.33 -8.38
N LEU A 298 -7.92 -8.14 -9.18
CA LEU A 298 -6.65 -8.85 -8.99
C LEU A 298 -6.01 -8.49 -7.65
N SER A 299 -6.10 -7.23 -7.21
CA SER A 299 -5.55 -6.78 -5.91
C SER A 299 -6.21 -7.43 -4.70
N CYS A 300 -7.47 -7.91 -4.83
CA CYS A 300 -8.13 -8.68 -3.78
C CYS A 300 -7.48 -10.06 -3.56
N CYS A 301 -6.79 -10.59 -4.58
CA CYS A 301 -6.10 -11.86 -4.50
C CYS A 301 -4.71 -11.74 -3.87
N GLY A 302 -4.08 -10.57 -3.91
CA GLY A 302 -2.77 -10.33 -3.30
C GLY A 302 -2.13 -9.05 -3.84
N THR A 303 -0.95 -8.71 -3.33
CA THR A 303 -0.23 -7.50 -3.76
C THR A 303 0.13 -7.58 -5.24
N LEU A 304 -0.52 -6.75 -6.04
CA LEU A 304 -0.35 -6.68 -7.49
C LEU A 304 0.81 -5.73 -7.83
N MET A 305 1.91 -6.28 -8.35
CA MET A 305 3.10 -5.53 -8.74
C MET A 305 2.93 -4.88 -10.11
N GLN A 306 2.26 -5.57 -11.03
CA GLN A 306 2.04 -5.11 -12.39
C GLN A 306 0.72 -5.65 -12.92
N TRP A 307 0.04 -4.84 -13.71
CA TRP A 307 -1.10 -5.23 -14.54
C TRP A 307 -1.04 -4.48 -15.88
N LYS A 308 -1.21 -5.22 -16.97
CA LYS A 308 -1.32 -4.63 -18.31
C LYS A 308 -2.23 -5.48 -19.19
N ARG A 309 -3.35 -4.92 -19.64
CA ARG A 309 -4.20 -5.57 -20.64
C ARG A 309 -3.51 -5.59 -21.99
N SER A 310 -3.59 -6.72 -22.68
CA SER A 310 -3.09 -6.83 -24.05
C SER A 310 -4.00 -6.01 -24.97
N VAL A 311 -3.40 -5.31 -25.92
CA VAL A 311 -4.12 -4.48 -26.90
C VAL A 311 -3.79 -5.00 -28.28
N ASP A 312 -4.77 -4.98 -29.17
CA ASP A 312 -4.56 -5.29 -30.56
C ASP A 312 -3.80 -4.15 -31.26
N PRO A 313 -2.64 -4.43 -31.89
CA PRO A 313 -1.79 -3.38 -32.44
C PRO A 313 -2.38 -2.66 -33.65
N GLU A 314 -3.35 -3.26 -34.36
CA GLU A 314 -3.98 -2.68 -35.54
C GLU A 314 -5.21 -1.87 -35.18
N SER A 315 -6.07 -2.42 -34.31
CA SER A 315 -7.34 -1.80 -33.95
C SER A 315 -7.29 -0.93 -32.68
N GLY A 316 -6.22 -1.02 -31.88
CA GLY A 316 -6.11 -0.35 -30.58
C GLY A 316 -7.10 -0.86 -29.53
N GLN A 317 -7.88 -1.90 -29.84
CA GLN A 317 -8.88 -2.46 -28.94
C GLN A 317 -8.25 -3.39 -27.91
N SER A 318 -8.76 -3.31 -26.69
CA SER A 318 -8.36 -4.17 -25.59
C SER A 318 -8.75 -5.63 -25.85
N LYS A 319 -7.79 -6.54 -25.75
CA LYS A 319 -8.02 -7.99 -25.83
C LYS A 319 -8.62 -8.51 -24.53
N SER A 320 -9.19 -9.71 -24.59
CA SER A 320 -9.80 -10.41 -23.45
C SER A 320 -8.81 -11.00 -22.45
N PHE A 321 -7.52 -10.64 -22.54
CA PHE A 321 -6.48 -11.09 -21.63
C PHE A 321 -5.43 -10.01 -21.38
N GLY A 322 -4.70 -10.14 -20.28
CA GLY A 322 -3.60 -9.27 -19.88
C GLY A 322 -2.62 -9.99 -18.97
N PHE A 323 -1.51 -9.32 -18.70
CA PHE A 323 -0.43 -9.87 -17.89
C PHE A 323 -0.42 -9.20 -16.52
N CYS A 324 -0.31 -10.00 -15.47
CA CYS A 324 -0.19 -9.55 -14.09
C CYS A 324 0.94 -10.25 -13.36
N ASP A 325 1.55 -9.51 -12.44
CA ASP A 325 2.58 -10.02 -11.54
C ASP A 325 2.15 -9.76 -10.10
N PHE A 326 2.26 -10.78 -9.24
CA PHE A 326 2.01 -10.67 -7.81
C PHE A 326 3.35 -10.57 -7.05
N ALA A 327 3.33 -9.96 -5.87
CA ALA A 327 4.54 -9.80 -5.06
C ALA A 327 5.03 -11.13 -4.46
N THR A 328 4.11 -12.04 -4.16
CA THR A 328 4.37 -13.31 -3.46
C THR A 328 3.66 -14.48 -4.14
N GLY A 329 4.18 -15.70 -3.93
CA GLY A 329 3.53 -16.93 -4.40
C GLY A 329 2.11 -17.11 -3.86
N GLU A 330 1.86 -16.62 -2.63
CA GLU A 330 0.53 -16.67 -2.02
C GLU A 330 -0.50 -15.84 -2.81
N GLY A 331 -0.13 -14.68 -3.35
CA GLY A 331 -1.01 -13.90 -4.22
C GLY A 331 -1.43 -14.67 -5.48
N VAL A 332 -0.50 -15.44 -6.06
CA VAL A 332 -0.76 -16.28 -7.24
C VAL A 332 -1.67 -17.46 -6.89
N LEU A 333 -1.40 -18.16 -5.79
CA LEU A 333 -2.23 -19.29 -5.33
C LEU A 333 -3.65 -18.86 -5.01
N ARG A 334 -3.81 -17.70 -4.36
CA ARG A 334 -5.12 -17.11 -4.08
C ARG A 334 -5.84 -16.71 -5.36
N ALA A 335 -5.14 -16.11 -6.31
CA ALA A 335 -5.73 -15.74 -7.60
C ALA A 335 -6.17 -16.96 -8.42
N LEU A 336 -5.36 -18.03 -8.46
CA LEU A 336 -5.73 -19.31 -9.08
C LEU A 336 -6.99 -19.93 -8.45
N ARG A 337 -7.16 -19.77 -7.13
CA ARG A 337 -8.32 -20.30 -6.39
C ARG A 337 -9.57 -19.43 -6.52
N LEU A 338 -9.44 -18.11 -6.40
CA LEU A 338 -10.57 -17.19 -6.22
C LEU A 338 -11.16 -16.66 -7.52
N LEU A 339 -10.31 -16.38 -8.53
CA LEU A 339 -10.77 -15.77 -9.78
C LEU A 339 -11.74 -16.64 -10.58
N PRO A 340 -11.62 -18.00 -10.61
CA PRO A 340 -12.61 -18.83 -11.31
C PRO A 340 -14.06 -18.68 -10.81
N ALA A 341 -14.28 -18.17 -9.60
CA ALA A 341 -15.61 -17.87 -9.07
C ALA A 341 -16.12 -16.45 -9.43
N VAL A 342 -15.27 -15.60 -10.02
CA VAL A 342 -15.58 -14.23 -10.41
C VAL A 342 -16.15 -14.23 -11.82
N ARG A 343 -17.45 -14.02 -11.93
CA ARG A 343 -18.17 -14.01 -13.22
C ARG A 343 -18.51 -12.60 -13.66
N LEU A 344 -17.92 -12.15 -14.76
CA LEU A 344 -18.12 -10.83 -15.34
C LEU A 344 -18.81 -10.95 -16.69
N GLY A 345 -20.02 -10.43 -16.82
CA GLY A 345 -20.73 -10.37 -18.10
C GLY A 345 -20.96 -11.75 -18.71
N GLY A 346 -21.15 -12.77 -17.87
CA GLY A 346 -21.35 -14.16 -18.27
C GLY A 346 -20.09 -15.01 -18.39
N ALA A 347 -18.88 -14.43 -18.34
CA ALA A 347 -17.60 -15.14 -18.45
C ALA A 347 -16.84 -15.21 -17.10
N ASP A 348 -16.19 -16.35 -16.83
CA ASP A 348 -15.41 -16.56 -15.61
C ASP A 348 -13.99 -16.04 -15.78
N LEU A 349 -13.56 -15.15 -14.90
CA LEU A 349 -12.21 -14.60 -14.92
C LEU A 349 -11.21 -15.71 -14.57
N MET A 350 -10.14 -15.86 -15.35
CA MET A 350 -9.17 -16.94 -15.14
C MET A 350 -7.75 -16.42 -15.07
N LEU A 351 -6.97 -16.95 -14.13
CA LEU A 351 -5.53 -16.80 -14.12
C LEU A 351 -4.88 -18.04 -14.76
N LYS A 352 -3.94 -17.82 -15.66
CA LYS A 352 -3.02 -18.82 -16.18
C LYS A 352 -1.61 -18.44 -15.77
N VAL A 353 -0.79 -19.41 -15.38
CA VAL A 353 0.61 -19.20 -15.01
C VAL A 353 1.51 -19.94 -15.98
N ASP A 354 2.69 -19.41 -16.25
CA ASP A 354 3.70 -20.11 -17.05
C ASP A 354 4.36 -21.26 -16.27
N GLN A 355 5.12 -22.10 -16.97
CA GLN A 355 5.77 -23.26 -16.38
C GLN A 355 6.72 -22.87 -15.23
N LYS A 356 7.44 -21.75 -15.37
CA LYS A 356 8.37 -21.25 -14.35
C LYS A 356 7.65 -20.88 -13.05
N THR A 357 6.52 -20.17 -13.16
CA THR A 357 5.70 -19.81 -12.01
C THR A 357 5.11 -21.07 -11.37
N HIS A 358 4.67 -22.03 -12.17
CA HIS A 358 4.17 -23.30 -11.67
C HIS A 358 5.24 -24.09 -10.89
N ASP A 359 6.47 -24.15 -11.40
CA ASP A 359 7.57 -24.83 -10.71
C ASP A 359 7.98 -24.11 -9.41
N PHE A 360 7.99 -22.78 -9.42
CA PHE A 360 8.15 -21.99 -8.20
C PHE A 360 7.06 -22.28 -7.16
N LEU A 361 5.80 -22.38 -7.57
CA LEU A 361 4.69 -22.67 -6.65
C LEU A 361 4.79 -24.07 -6.03
N LYS A 362 5.28 -25.06 -6.78
CA LYS A 362 5.55 -26.41 -6.24
C LYS A 362 6.58 -26.41 -5.11
N GLU A 363 7.61 -25.57 -5.22
CA GLU A 363 8.63 -25.43 -4.16
C GLU A 363 8.14 -24.57 -3.00
N TYR A 364 7.27 -23.59 -3.27
CA TYR A 364 6.72 -22.66 -2.28
C TYR A 364 5.65 -23.31 -1.38
N GLU A 365 4.78 -24.16 -1.92
CA GLU A 365 3.68 -24.78 -1.16
C GLU A 365 4.13 -25.57 0.09
N PRO A 366 5.16 -26.45 0.02
CA PRO A 366 5.67 -27.14 1.20
C PRO A 366 6.23 -26.19 2.26
N GLN A 367 6.94 -25.14 1.83
CA GLN A 367 7.50 -24.11 2.73
C GLN A 367 6.39 -23.35 3.44
N ARG A 368 5.32 -23.00 2.71
CA ARG A 368 4.11 -22.39 3.27
C ARG A 368 3.44 -23.29 4.30
N LYS A 369 3.23 -24.57 3.98
CA LYS A 369 2.62 -25.55 4.89
C LYS A 369 3.44 -25.74 6.16
N ALA A 370 4.77 -25.82 6.05
CA ALA A 370 5.66 -25.93 7.20
C ALA A 370 5.63 -24.68 8.10
N ALA A 371 5.63 -23.48 7.51
CA ALA A 371 5.51 -22.23 8.26
C ALA A 371 4.17 -22.12 9.01
N LEU A 372 3.06 -22.52 8.37
CA LEU A 372 1.74 -22.57 9.01
C LEU A 372 1.65 -23.62 10.13
N ALA A 373 2.31 -24.77 9.96
CA ALA A 373 2.36 -25.81 11.00
C ALA A 373 3.19 -25.36 12.22
N ALA A 374 4.30 -24.65 12.01
CA ALA A 374 5.11 -24.10 13.09
C ALA A 374 4.35 -23.08 13.95
N LEU A 375 3.45 -22.30 13.34
CA LEU A 375 2.57 -21.36 14.04
C LEU A 375 1.51 -22.08 14.90
N LYS A 376 1.04 -23.26 14.48
CA LYS A 376 0.07 -24.08 15.24
C LYS A 376 0.72 -24.85 16.42
N GLY A 377 2.05 -24.87 16.51
CA GLY A 377 2.82 -25.72 17.45
C GLY A 377 3.18 -25.09 18.80
N THR A 378 2.62 -23.95 19.20
CA THR A 378 2.86 -23.33 20.53
C THR A 378 1.61 -23.42 21.41
N PRO A 379 1.61 -24.21 22.50
CA PRO A 379 0.49 -24.21 23.46
C PRO A 379 0.85 -23.49 24.77
N SER A 380 -0.09 -22.67 25.27
CA SER A 380 -0.30 -22.43 26.71
C SER A 380 -1.81 -22.51 27.02
N PRO A 381 -2.24 -23.15 28.12
CA PRO A 381 -3.61 -23.60 28.31
C PRO A 381 -4.38 -22.68 29.27
N ALA A 382 -5.26 -21.81 28.74
CA ALA A 382 -6.38 -21.27 29.51
C ALA A 382 -7.53 -20.69 28.67
N ASP A 383 -7.32 -20.07 27.50
CA ASP A 383 -8.42 -19.39 26.76
C ASP A 383 -8.52 -19.79 25.28
N ALA A 384 -8.18 -21.04 24.95
CA ALA A 384 -8.31 -21.59 23.61
C ALA A 384 -9.76 -21.93 23.23
N THR A 385 -10.68 -20.96 23.32
CA THR A 385 -12.00 -21.02 22.69
C THR A 385 -12.43 -19.64 22.21
N GLN A 386 -11.62 -19.03 21.33
CA GLN A 386 -12.03 -18.23 20.15
C GLN A 386 -10.78 -17.56 19.56
N MET A 387 -10.74 -17.47 18.23
CA MET A 387 -9.71 -16.80 17.41
C MET A 387 -8.39 -17.53 17.17
N LEU A 388 -8.49 -18.65 16.46
CA LEU A 388 -7.64 -18.92 15.30
C LEU A 388 -8.58 -19.37 14.17
N PRO A 389 -8.48 -18.86 12.92
CA PRO A 389 -9.13 -19.50 11.80
C PRO A 389 -8.49 -20.87 11.60
N GLY A 390 -9.18 -21.88 12.13
CA GLY A 390 -8.89 -23.28 11.90
C GLY A 390 -9.17 -23.64 10.44
N ALA A 391 -8.33 -24.54 9.93
CA ALA A 391 -8.66 -25.68 9.05
C ALA A 391 -9.53 -25.53 7.79
N ASP A 392 -10.02 -24.35 7.41
CA ASP A 392 -10.74 -24.11 6.15
C ASP A 392 -9.88 -23.22 5.22
N GLU A 393 -8.72 -23.74 4.82
CA GLU A 393 -7.83 -23.11 3.82
C GLU A 393 -8.48 -22.95 2.43
N GLU A 394 -9.75 -23.33 2.24
CA GLU A 394 -10.44 -23.30 0.95
C GLU A 394 -11.16 -21.99 0.64
N LYS A 395 -11.46 -21.13 1.63
CA LYS A 395 -12.32 -19.95 1.45
C LYS A 395 -11.75 -18.78 2.25
N ASP A 396 -10.92 -17.92 1.67
CA ASP A 396 -10.61 -16.63 2.32
C ASP A 396 -11.88 -15.76 2.31
N PRO A 397 -12.66 -15.69 3.41
CA PRO A 397 -14.01 -15.17 3.34
C PRO A 397 -14.03 -13.66 3.09
N HIS A 398 -12.98 -12.93 3.52
CA HIS A 398 -12.88 -11.49 3.32
C HIS A 398 -12.59 -11.16 1.85
N ALA A 399 -11.62 -11.85 1.25
CA ALA A 399 -11.32 -11.67 -0.18
C ALA A 399 -12.50 -12.15 -1.06
N THR A 400 -13.14 -13.27 -0.70
CA THR A 400 -14.34 -13.76 -1.39
C THR A 400 -15.50 -12.77 -1.28
N ALA A 401 -15.77 -12.22 -0.09
CA ALA A 401 -16.83 -11.23 0.11
C ALA A 401 -16.56 -9.97 -0.71
N ARG A 402 -15.33 -9.44 -0.68
CA ARG A 402 -14.95 -8.23 -1.44
C ARG A 402 -15.02 -8.46 -2.94
N LEU A 403 -14.52 -9.59 -3.44
CA LEU A 403 -14.67 -9.98 -4.84
C LEU A 403 -16.14 -10.08 -5.23
N SER A 404 -16.98 -10.69 -4.39
CA SER A 404 -18.42 -10.81 -4.65
C SER A 404 -19.10 -9.44 -4.73
N GLU A 405 -18.83 -8.56 -3.78
CA GLU A 405 -19.37 -7.19 -3.73
C GLU A 405 -19.01 -6.39 -4.99
N ILE A 406 -17.73 -6.35 -5.35
CA ILE A 406 -17.23 -5.64 -6.54
C ILE A 406 -17.85 -6.22 -7.82
N THR A 407 -17.92 -7.55 -7.92
CA THR A 407 -18.45 -8.25 -9.09
C THR A 407 -19.96 -8.03 -9.24
N GLN A 408 -20.72 -8.08 -8.14
CA GLN A 408 -22.16 -7.83 -8.14
C GLN A 408 -22.47 -6.40 -8.57
N ALA A 409 -21.76 -5.40 -8.04
CA ALA A 409 -21.93 -4.00 -8.42
C ALA A 409 -21.66 -3.78 -9.92
N TRP A 410 -20.62 -4.42 -10.45
CA TRP A 410 -20.31 -4.34 -11.88
C TRP A 410 -21.38 -5.02 -12.74
N ASN A 411 -21.80 -6.24 -12.39
CA ASN A 411 -22.84 -6.95 -13.13
C ASN A 411 -24.20 -6.22 -13.04
N ALA A 412 -24.54 -5.57 -11.94
CA ALA A 412 -25.76 -4.76 -11.86
C ALA A 412 -25.75 -3.59 -12.86
N THR A 413 -24.55 -3.07 -13.18
CA THR A 413 -24.37 -1.93 -14.09
C THR A 413 -24.24 -2.37 -15.56
N TYR A 414 -23.65 -3.55 -15.81
CA TYR A 414 -23.24 -4.00 -17.14
C TYR A 414 -23.80 -5.36 -17.55
N ALA A 415 -24.71 -5.95 -16.78
CA ALA A 415 -25.43 -7.14 -17.22
C ALA A 415 -26.16 -6.82 -18.52
N PRO A 416 -26.08 -7.70 -19.54
CA PRO A 416 -26.95 -7.58 -20.67
C PRO A 416 -28.39 -7.63 -20.15
N GLU A 417 -29.21 -6.63 -20.50
CA GLU A 417 -30.67 -6.78 -20.38
C GLU A 417 -31.01 -8.10 -21.08
N GLU A 418 -31.49 -9.10 -20.34
CA GLU A 418 -32.24 -10.21 -20.94
C GLU A 418 -33.55 -9.63 -21.46
N LYS A 419 -33.46 -8.88 -22.56
CA LYS A 419 -34.60 -8.55 -23.40
C LYS A 419 -35.04 -9.85 -24.07
N ASP A 420 -36.09 -10.43 -23.51
CA ASP A 420 -37.17 -11.07 -24.25
C ASP A 420 -36.76 -12.01 -25.38
N LYS A 421 -36.21 -13.19 -25.02
CA LYS A 421 -36.29 -14.36 -25.91
C LYS A 421 -37.57 -15.18 -25.71
N ASN A 422 -38.42 -14.83 -24.74
CA ASN A 422 -39.74 -15.46 -24.55
C ASN A 422 -40.93 -14.65 -25.10
N ALA A 423 -40.75 -13.41 -25.57
CA ALA A 423 -41.85 -12.61 -26.15
C ALA A 423 -42.02 -12.75 -27.68
N GLN A 424 -41.07 -13.36 -28.40
CA GLN A 424 -41.15 -13.56 -29.85
C GLN A 424 -41.64 -14.95 -30.29
N GLY A 425 -41.89 -15.87 -29.36
CA GLY A 425 -42.52 -17.18 -29.63
C GLY A 425 -44.05 -17.18 -29.62
N ALA A 426 -44.70 -16.11 -29.11
CA ALA A 426 -46.14 -16.08 -28.84
C ALA A 426 -46.96 -15.11 -29.72
N ARG A 427 -46.38 -14.59 -30.81
CA ARG A 427 -47.10 -13.74 -31.80
C ARG A 427 -47.17 -14.34 -33.21
N GLY A 428 -46.92 -15.64 -33.34
CA GLY A 428 -47.00 -16.40 -34.61
C GLY A 428 -48.03 -17.54 -34.61
N ALA A 429 -49.06 -17.46 -33.77
CA ALA A 429 -50.18 -18.41 -33.78
C ALA A 429 -51.46 -17.71 -33.31
N ARG A 430 -52.07 -16.92 -34.20
CA ARG A 430 -53.50 -16.68 -34.27
C ARG A 430 -53.87 -16.07 -35.61
#